data_AF-A0A1M7DHY5-F1
#
_entry.id   AF-A0A1M7DHY5-F1
#
_cell.length_a   1.000
_cell.length_b   1.000
_cell.length_c   1.000
_cell.angle_alpha   90.00
_cell.angle_beta   90.00
_cell.angle_gamma   90.00
#
_symmetry.space_group_name_H-M   'P 1'
#
loop_
_entity.id
_entity.type
_entity.pdbx_description
1 polymer ?
#
loop_
_entity_poly.entity_id
_entity_poly.type
_entity_poly.pdbx_seq_one_letter_code
_entity_poly.pdbx_strand_id
1 'polypeptide(L)'
;MKKISFVFSSILLIGCTNPKAFILNDTEKNKYYVLELVNTTFEKNLIGKSPLIVINEIPFKYDKKQETILLPLKKSNITSLNFLNQNSSRIIYNEKENDGAIIITTQIEKK
;
A
#
# COMPACT_ATOMS: atom_id res chain seq x y z
N MET A 1 -13.96 -35.59 43.87
CA MET A 1 -14.33 -34.37 43.14
C MET A 1 -13.14 -33.93 42.28
N LYS A 2 -13.17 -34.20 40.96
CA LYS A 2 -12.08 -33.81 40.04
C LYS A 2 -12.31 -32.37 39.57
N LYS A 3 -11.42 -31.46 39.94
CA LYS A 3 -11.42 -30.06 39.49
C LYS A 3 -10.91 -30.03 38.05
N ILE A 4 -11.81 -29.82 37.09
CA ILE A 4 -11.45 -29.59 35.68
C ILE A 4 -11.14 -28.10 35.55
N SER A 5 -9.87 -27.77 35.33
CA SER A 5 -9.44 -26.41 35.09
C SER A 5 -9.74 -26.05 33.63
N PHE A 6 -10.69 -25.13 33.42
CA PHE A 6 -11.00 -24.58 32.10
C PHE A 6 -9.90 -23.59 31.70
N VAL A 7 -9.03 -23.97 30.78
CA VAL A 7 -8.07 -23.05 30.14
C VAL A 7 -8.80 -22.32 29.02
N PHE A 8 -9.14 -21.04 29.25
CA PHE A 8 -9.60 -20.14 28.20
C PHE A 8 -8.44 -19.83 27.26
N SER A 9 -8.31 -20.59 26.18
CA SER A 9 -7.45 -20.21 25.06
C SER A 9 -8.12 -19.05 24.32
N SER A 10 -7.73 -17.82 24.68
CA SER A 10 -8.17 -16.62 23.98
C SER A 10 -7.44 -16.57 22.63
N ILE A 11 -8.12 -17.03 21.58
CA ILE A 11 -7.66 -16.86 20.21
C ILE A 11 -7.76 -15.35 19.94
N LEU A 12 -6.62 -14.67 19.95
CA LEU A 12 -6.51 -13.28 19.50
C LEU A 12 -7.12 -13.21 18.11
N LEU A 13 -8.26 -12.52 18.00
CA LEU A 13 -8.83 -12.09 16.73
C LEU A 13 -7.88 -11.05 16.14
N ILE A 14 -6.77 -11.51 15.56
CA ILE A 14 -5.93 -10.68 14.71
C ILE A 14 -6.82 -10.40 13.49
N GLY A 15 -7.56 -9.30 13.53
CA GLY A 15 -8.30 -8.85 12.38
C GLY A 15 -7.30 -8.68 11.24
N CYS A 16 -7.41 -9.50 10.20
CA CYS A 16 -6.64 -9.32 8.97
C CYS A 16 -7.02 -7.97 8.40
N THR A 17 -6.20 -6.96 8.67
CA THR A 17 -6.42 -5.63 8.12
C THR A 17 -5.72 -5.58 6.78
N ASN A 18 -6.46 -5.26 5.72
CA ASN A 18 -5.90 -5.14 4.38
C ASN A 18 -5.34 -3.72 4.17
N PRO A 19 -4.31 -3.57 3.32
CA PRO A 19 -3.91 -2.25 2.86
C PRO A 19 -4.96 -1.70 1.89
N LYS A 20 -4.90 -0.39 1.65
CA LYS A 20 -5.73 0.24 0.63
C LYS A 20 -5.41 -0.31 -0.76
N ALA A 21 -6.46 -0.52 -1.54
CA ALA A 21 -6.34 -1.04 -2.90
C ALA A 21 -6.06 0.08 -3.90
N PHE A 22 -4.89 0.08 -4.52
CA PHE A 22 -4.54 1.03 -5.58
C PHE A 22 -4.70 0.38 -6.95
N ILE A 23 -5.70 0.83 -7.71
CA ILE A 23 -6.10 0.24 -9.00
C ILE A 23 -5.71 1.20 -10.13
N LEU A 24 -5.04 0.71 -11.16
CA LEU A 24 -4.73 1.49 -12.35
C LEU A 24 -5.98 1.67 -13.23
N ASN A 25 -6.06 2.79 -13.96
CA ASN A 25 -7.06 3.00 -15.00
C ASN A 25 -6.69 2.19 -16.27
N ASP A 26 -6.71 0.87 -16.12
CA ASP A 26 -6.29 -0.12 -17.11
C ASP A 26 -7.27 -1.31 -17.10
N THR A 27 -7.11 -2.25 -18.03
CA THR A 27 -8.00 -3.41 -18.16
C THR A 27 -7.40 -4.68 -17.56
N GLU A 28 -8.27 -5.66 -17.33
CA GLU A 28 -7.89 -7.03 -16.95
C GLU A 28 -6.95 -7.11 -15.74
N LYS A 29 -5.84 -7.85 -15.86
CA LYS A 29 -4.82 -8.03 -14.82
C LYS A 29 -3.94 -6.81 -14.63
N ASN A 30 -3.80 -5.95 -15.65
CA ASN A 30 -2.91 -4.81 -15.59
C ASN A 30 -3.37 -3.78 -14.55
N LYS A 31 -4.68 -3.68 -14.32
CA LYS A 31 -5.23 -2.78 -13.30
C LYS A 31 -4.75 -3.07 -11.87
N TYR A 32 -4.30 -4.30 -11.60
CA TYR A 32 -3.82 -4.72 -10.28
C TYR A 32 -2.29 -4.64 -10.12
N TYR A 33 -1.57 -4.12 -11.11
CA TYR A 33 -0.10 -4.11 -11.09
C TYR A 33 0.51 -3.38 -9.88
N VAL A 34 -0.06 -2.24 -9.49
CA VAL A 34 0.39 -1.51 -8.28
C VAL A 34 -0.08 -2.21 -7.01
N LEU A 35 -1.31 -2.73 -7.00
CA LEU A 35 -1.87 -3.47 -5.87
C LEU A 35 -1.02 -4.68 -5.47
N GLU A 36 -0.45 -5.40 -6.43
CA GLU A 36 0.42 -6.55 -6.18
C GLU A 36 1.64 -6.16 -5.32
N LEU A 37 2.30 -5.05 -5.64
CA LEU A 37 3.43 -4.55 -4.84
C LEU A 37 2.97 -4.10 -3.45
N VAL A 38 1.86 -3.37 -3.37
CA VAL A 38 1.30 -2.89 -2.10
C VAL A 38 1.01 -4.05 -1.16
N ASN A 39 0.33 -5.09 -1.64
CA ASN A 39 0.04 -6.27 -0.84
C ASN A 39 1.32 -6.97 -0.39
N THR A 40 2.26 -7.22 -1.31
CA THR A 40 3.52 -7.91 -1.01
C THR A 40 4.37 -7.15 0.02
N THR A 41 4.40 -5.81 -0.06
CA THR A 41 5.18 -4.97 0.87
C THR A 41 4.48 -4.79 2.20
N PHE A 42 3.15 -4.76 2.21
CA PHE A 42 2.33 -4.73 3.42
C PHE A 42 2.44 -6.04 4.21
N GLU A 43 2.33 -7.19 3.55
CA GLU A 43 2.50 -8.52 4.18
C GLU A 43 3.86 -8.68 4.85
N LYS A 44 4.89 -8.01 4.33
CA LYS A 44 6.24 -7.96 4.90
C LYS A 44 6.42 -6.91 5.99
N ASN A 45 5.36 -6.21 6.39
CA ASN A 45 5.36 -5.09 7.35
C ASN A 45 6.29 -3.93 6.95
N LEU A 46 6.59 -3.77 5.64
CA LEU A 46 7.48 -2.72 5.15
C LEU A 46 6.75 -1.38 5.01
N ILE A 47 5.46 -1.44 4.69
CA ILE A 47 4.56 -0.30 4.59
C ILE A 47 3.32 -0.50 5.49
N GLY A 48 2.62 0.59 5.80
CA GLY A 48 1.36 0.59 6.52
C GLY A 48 0.16 0.45 5.57
N LYS A 49 -1.05 0.66 6.10
CA LYS A 49 -2.29 0.43 5.34
C LYS A 49 -2.56 1.51 4.30
N SER A 50 -2.09 2.73 4.56
CA SER A 50 -2.36 3.92 3.74
C SER A 50 -1.04 4.55 3.31
N PRO A 51 -0.19 3.84 2.56
CA PRO A 51 1.09 4.38 2.12
C PRO A 51 0.88 5.64 1.28
N LEU A 52 1.87 6.53 1.29
CA LEU A 52 1.92 7.63 0.34
C LEU A 52 2.06 7.06 -1.08
N ILE A 53 1.40 7.66 -2.07
CA ILE A 53 1.68 7.39 -3.48
C ILE A 53 2.49 8.54 -4.04
N VAL A 54 3.57 8.25 -4.73
CA VAL A 54 4.42 9.24 -5.39
C VAL A 54 4.54 8.86 -6.85
N ILE A 55 4.16 9.77 -7.75
CA ILE A 55 4.22 9.58 -9.21
C ILE A 55 5.20 10.60 -9.75
N ASN A 56 6.30 10.14 -10.35
CA ASN A 56 7.39 10.99 -10.85
C ASN A 56 7.83 12.04 -9.82
N GLU A 57 8.19 11.58 -8.62
CA GLU A 57 8.66 12.42 -7.50
C GLU A 57 7.59 13.36 -6.90
N ILE A 58 6.36 13.37 -7.45
CA ILE A 58 5.26 14.21 -6.98
C ILE A 58 4.29 13.38 -6.13
N PRO A 59 4.04 13.75 -4.86
CA PRO A 59 3.01 13.11 -4.03
C PRO A 59 1.62 13.17 -4.68
N PHE A 60 1.01 12.01 -4.90
CA PHE A 60 -0.36 11.86 -5.36
C PHE A 60 -1.31 11.88 -4.17
N LYS A 61 -2.15 12.91 -4.10
CA LYS A 61 -3.16 13.07 -3.05
C LYS A 61 -4.37 12.17 -3.33
N TYR A 62 -4.80 11.43 -2.32
CA TYR A 62 -6.02 10.62 -2.35
C TYR A 62 -6.77 10.70 -1.02
N ASP A 63 -8.04 10.32 -1.03
CA ASP A 63 -8.86 10.27 0.19
C ASP A 63 -8.55 9.00 1.00
N LYS A 64 -7.89 9.17 2.16
CA LYS A 64 -7.54 8.06 3.07
C LYS A 64 -8.77 7.38 3.69
N LYS A 65 -10.00 7.87 3.48
CA LYS A 65 -11.23 7.14 3.88
C LYS A 65 -11.69 6.10 2.87
N GLN A 66 -11.21 6.16 1.63
CA GLN A 66 -11.57 5.20 0.59
C GLN A 66 -10.71 3.94 0.69
N GLU A 67 -11.32 2.78 0.55
CA GLU A 67 -10.61 1.49 0.53
C GLU A 67 -10.00 1.18 -0.83
N THR A 68 -10.55 1.77 -1.90
CA THR A 68 -10.05 1.63 -3.27
C THR A 68 -9.76 2.99 -3.86
N ILE A 69 -8.55 3.17 -4.39
CA ILE A 69 -8.06 4.39 -5.00
C ILE A 69 -7.76 4.11 -6.46
N LEU A 70 -8.39 4.87 -7.34
CA LEU A 70 -8.09 4.83 -8.77
C LEU A 70 -6.88 5.72 -9.07
N LEU A 71 -5.82 5.12 -9.60
CA LEU A 71 -4.66 5.82 -10.13
C LEU A 71 -4.89 6.10 -11.61
N PRO A 72 -4.75 7.36 -12.08
CA PRO A 72 -5.00 7.76 -13.46
C PRO A 72 -3.85 7.38 -14.39
N LEU A 73 -3.34 6.15 -14.26
CA LEU A 73 -2.21 5.61 -15.01
C LEU A 73 -2.61 4.29 -15.68
N LYS A 74 -2.01 3.97 -16.82
CA LYS A 74 -2.00 2.61 -17.38
C LYS A 74 -0.67 1.95 -17.06
N LYS A 75 -0.65 0.62 -16.97
CA LYS A 75 0.57 -0.15 -16.75
C LYS A 75 1.63 0.12 -17.82
N SER A 76 1.20 0.29 -19.07
CA SER A 76 2.08 0.61 -20.20
C SER A 76 2.87 1.91 -20.02
N ASN A 77 2.37 2.85 -19.21
CA ASN A 77 3.07 4.10 -18.92
C ASN A 77 4.08 3.97 -17.78
N ILE A 78 4.02 2.91 -16.95
CA ILE A 78 4.90 2.75 -15.78
C ILE A 78 6.23 2.14 -16.23
N THR A 79 7.33 2.83 -15.97
CA THR A 79 8.69 2.35 -16.25
C THR A 79 9.30 1.62 -15.06
N SER A 80 8.99 2.06 -13.85
CA SER A 80 9.41 1.36 -12.64
C SER A 80 8.41 1.56 -11.50
N LEU A 81 8.41 0.57 -10.61
CA LEU A 81 7.55 0.54 -9.43
C LEU A 81 8.41 0.08 -8.25
N ASN A 82 8.51 0.93 -7.22
CA ASN A 82 9.33 0.70 -6.04
C ASN A 82 8.57 1.10 -4.77
N PHE A 83 9.16 0.85 -3.60
CA PHE A 83 8.61 1.30 -2.32
C PHE A 83 9.70 1.90 -1.43
N LEU A 84 9.27 2.74 -0.49
CA LEU A 84 10.03 3.15 0.67
C LEU A 84 9.34 2.60 1.90
N ASN A 85 10.12 2.00 2.81
CA ASN A 85 9.59 1.54 4.07
C ASN A 85 9.12 2.72 4.95
N GLN A 86 8.40 2.42 6.03
CA GLN A 86 7.87 3.40 6.99
C GLN A 86 8.92 4.42 7.46
N ASN A 87 10.12 3.95 7.84
CA ASN A 87 11.19 4.83 8.36
C ASN A 87 11.76 5.74 7.27
N SER A 88 12.07 5.19 6.11
CA SER A 88 12.61 5.94 4.98
C SER A 88 11.61 6.97 4.45
N SER A 89 10.32 6.61 4.38
CA SER A 89 9.25 7.53 3.97
C SER A 89 9.13 8.72 4.90
N ARG A 90 9.14 8.49 6.23
CA ARG A 90 9.09 9.55 7.24
C ARG A 90 10.23 10.58 7.08
N ILE A 91 11.44 10.12 6.76
CA ILE A 91 12.61 10.98 6.57
C ILE A 91 12.46 11.83 5.29
N ILE A 92 12.00 11.23 4.19
CA ILE A 92 11.98 11.88 2.87
C ILE A 92 10.74 12.78 2.70
N TYR A 93 9.57 12.33 3.15
CA TYR A 93 8.28 12.98 2.92
C TYR A 93 7.63 13.59 4.17
N ASN A 94 8.39 13.71 5.26
CA ASN A 94 7.97 14.24 6.57
C ASN A 94 7.13 13.26 7.42
N GLU A 95 7.08 13.50 8.73
CA GLU A 95 6.47 12.63 9.76
C GLU A 95 4.95 12.44 9.67
N LYS A 96 4.30 13.07 8.69
CA LYS A 96 2.86 12.89 8.45
C LYS A 96 2.58 11.65 7.60
N GLU A 97 3.58 11.10 6.92
CA GLU A 97 3.47 9.95 6.01
C GLU A 97 4.28 8.75 6.52
N ASN A 98 3.83 8.22 7.67
CA ASN A 98 4.50 7.12 8.40
C ASN A 98 4.15 5.72 7.87
N ASP A 99 3.20 5.59 6.95
CA ASP A 99 2.76 4.31 6.40
C ASP A 99 3.65 3.84 5.23
N GLY A 100 4.84 4.41 5.05
CA GLY A 100 5.69 4.13 3.89
C GLY A 100 5.20 4.82 2.61
N ALA A 101 5.87 4.56 1.49
CA ALA A 101 5.51 5.14 0.21
C ALA A 101 5.65 4.14 -0.94
N ILE A 102 4.76 4.23 -1.94
CA ILE A 102 4.90 3.57 -3.24
C ILE A 102 5.39 4.60 -4.24
N ILE A 103 6.52 4.30 -4.88
CA ILE A 103 7.17 5.17 -5.86
C ILE A 103 6.89 4.62 -7.25
N ILE A 104 6.18 5.41 -8.06
CA ILE A 104 5.80 5.09 -9.42
C ILE A 104 6.58 6.02 -10.34
N THR A 105 7.41 5.45 -11.20
CA THR A 105 8.05 6.20 -12.29
C THR A 105 7.31 5.87 -13.58
N THR A 106 6.94 6.90 -14.35
CA THR A 106 6.29 6.73 -15.64
C THR A 106 7.18 7.24 -16.76
N GLN A 107 6.86 6.87 -17.99
CA GLN A 107 7.39 7.57 -19.16
C GLN A 107 6.89 9.01 -19.09
N ILE A 108 7.80 9.97 -19.12
CA ILE A 108 7.44 11.38 -19.28
C ILE A 108 7.04 11.54 -20.73
N GLU A 109 5.77 11.79 -21.02
CA GLU A 109 5.38 12.28 -22.34
C GLU A 109 6.09 13.62 -22.52
N LYS A 110 7.08 13.67 -23.42
CA LYS A 110 7.61 14.94 -23.92
C LYS A 110 6.45 15.63 -24.63
N LYS A 111 5.86 16.62 -23.95
CA LYS A 111 4.88 17.52 -24.54
C LYS A 111 5.54 18.39 -25.60
#